data_AF-A0A662JZ79-F1
#
_entry.id   AF-A0A662JZ79-F1
#
_cell.length_a   1.000
_cell.length_b   1.000
_cell.length_c   1.000
_cell.angle_alpha   90.00
_cell.angle_beta   90.00
_cell.angle_gamma   90.00
#
_symmetry.space_group_name_H-M   'P 1'
#
loop_
_entity.id
_entity.type
_entity.pdbx_description
1 polymer ?
#
loop_
_entity_poly.entity_id
_entity_poly.type
_entity_poly.pdbx_seq_one_letter_code
_entity_poly.pdbx_strand_id
1 'polypeptide(L)' 'MKTYLKLLFSSEGSSPSEVKNQLLNMGFKATKGNYDFVYDWGSKSAEIDDLVWFADKVYTALKGYGVYFSIETI' A
#
# COMPACT_ATOMS: atom_id res chain seq x y z
N MET A 1 -3.01 14.98 3.36
CA MET A 1 -3.85 13.75 3.38
C MET A 1 -2.94 12.55 3.26
N LYS A 2 -3.19 11.48 4.00
CA LYS A 2 -2.34 10.28 4.02
C LYS A 2 -3.17 9.03 3.79
N THR A 3 -2.62 8.13 2.99
CA THR A 3 -3.20 6.80 2.78
C THR A 3 -2.35 5.76 3.47
N TYR A 4 -2.97 4.95 4.31
CA TYR A 4 -2.34 3.91 5.09
C TYR A 4 -2.67 2.55 4.48
N LEU A 5 -1.67 1.66 4.49
CA LEU A 5 -1.80 0.30 4.00
C LEU A 5 -1.48 -0.66 5.15
N LYS A 6 -2.35 -1.65 5.32
CA LYS A 6 -2.11 -2.79 6.19
C LYS A 6 -2.11 -4.06 5.35
N LEU A 7 -1.15 -4.94 5.59
CA LEU A 7 -0.96 -6.17 4.84
C LEU A 7 -1.23 -7.39 5.72
N LEU A 8 -1.76 -8.42 5.08
CA LEU A 8 -1.81 -9.77 5.62
C LEU A 8 -1.02 -10.68 4.68
N PHE A 9 0.05 -11.27 5.21
CA PHE A 9 0.97 -12.12 4.45
C PHE A 9 0.56 -13.59 4.52
N SER A 10 0.81 -14.31 3.42
CA SER A 10 0.74 -15.77 3.35
C SER A 10 2.15 -16.36 3.39
N SER A 11 2.34 -17.50 4.05
CA SER A 11 3.61 -18.25 3.99
C SER A 11 3.93 -18.80 2.59
N GLU A 12 2.89 -19.00 1.78
CA GLU A 12 3.00 -19.47 0.39
C GLU A 12 3.11 -18.33 -0.64
N GLY A 13 3.08 -17.08 -0.17
CA GLY A 13 3.23 -15.89 -1.00
C GLY A 13 4.68 -15.44 -1.14
N SER A 14 4.87 -14.28 -1.76
CA SER A 14 6.16 -13.60 -1.79
C SER A 14 6.60 -13.18 -0.39
N SER A 15 7.91 -13.08 -0.18
CA SER A 15 8.45 -12.70 1.12
C SER A 15 8.04 -11.26 1.51
N PRO A 16 7.87 -10.96 2.82
CA PRO A 16 7.59 -9.60 3.27
C PRO A 16 8.63 -8.56 2.80
N SER A 17 9.89 -8.97 2.65
CA SER A 17 10.97 -8.13 2.10
C SER A 17 10.73 -7.72 0.65
N GLU A 18 10.28 -8.63 -0.21
CA GLU A 18 10.01 -8.34 -1.62
C GLU A 18 8.79 -7.43 -1.77
N VAL A 19 7.72 -7.73 -1.03
CA VAL A 19 6.50 -6.91 -0.99
C VAL A 19 6.83 -5.49 -0.50
N LYS A 20 7.61 -5.37 0.58
CA LYS A 20 8.08 -4.08 1.08
C LYS A 20 8.85 -3.32 0.01
N ASN A 21 9.82 -3.95 -0.66
CA ASN A 21 10.61 -3.27 -1.69
C ASN A 21 9.73 -2.77 -2.83
N GLN A 22 8.74 -3.57 -3.27
CA GLN A 22 7.78 -3.16 -4.29
C GLN A 22 6.96 -1.93 -3.87
N LEU A 23 6.45 -1.91 -2.64
CA LEU A 23 5.67 -0.78 -2.12
C LEU A 23 6.52 0.48 -1.94
N LEU A 24 7.77 0.34 -1.46
CA LEU A 24 8.71 1.47 -1.36
C LEU A 24 8.99 2.09 -2.74
N ASN A 25 9.13 1.27 -3.79
CA ASN A 25 9.30 1.75 -5.17
C ASN A 25 8.08 2.53 -5.69
N MET A 26 6.88 2.28 -5.16
CA MET A 26 5.67 3.05 -5.46
C MET A 26 5.58 4.37 -4.68
N GLY A 27 6.54 4.64 -3.78
CA GLY A 27 6.57 5.86 -2.96
C GLY A 27 5.91 5.72 -1.59
N PHE A 28 5.49 4.52 -1.19
CA PHE A 28 5.14 4.28 0.20
C PHE A 28 6.36 4.41 1.11
N LYS A 29 6.10 4.73 2.38
CA LYS A 29 7.07 4.68 3.46
C LYS A 29 6.64 3.59 4.43
N ALA A 30 7.58 2.74 4.84
CA ALA A 30 7.33 1.75 5.88
C ALA A 30 7.14 2.46 7.23
N THR A 31 6.18 1.99 8.02
CA THR A 31 5.86 2.51 9.34
C THR A 31 5.95 1.43 10.40
N LYS A 32 5.84 1.84 11.66
CA LYS A 32 5.66 0.94 12.80
C LYS A 32 4.33 1.28 13.47
N GLY A 33 3.59 0.29 13.95
CA GLY A 33 2.33 0.49 14.66
C GLY A 33 1.17 -0.22 13.98
N ASN A 34 0.01 0.44 13.91
CA ASN A 34 -1.24 -0.18 13.45
C ASN A 34 -1.28 -0.48 11.95
N TYR A 35 -0.44 0.19 11.17
CA TYR A 35 -0.31 0.08 9.71
C TYR A 35 1.15 -0.18 9.33
N ASP A 36 1.34 -0.91 8.24
CA ASP A 36 2.65 -1.33 7.77
C ASP A 36 3.29 -0.27 6.86
N PHE A 37 2.47 0.47 6.10
CA PHE A 37 2.93 1.52 5.20
C PHE A 37 2.03 2.75 5.19
N VAL A 38 2.61 3.89 4.80
CA VAL A 38 1.91 5.15 4.55
C VAL A 38 2.37 5.77 3.23
N TYR A 39 1.41 6.31 2.48
CA TYR A 39 1.63 7.17 1.33
C TYR A 39 1.18 8.59 1.69
N ASP A 40 2.06 9.56 1.48
CA ASP A 40 1.79 10.97 1.75
C ASP A 40 1.48 11.69 0.45
N TRP A 41 0.24 12.15 0.30
CA TRP A 41 -0.22 12.89 -0.87
C TRP A 41 0.31 14.34 -0.90
N GLY A 42 1.03 14.76 0.16
CA GLY A 42 1.57 16.09 0.30
C GLY A 42 0.46 17.14 0.39
N SER A 43 0.63 18.23 -0.36
CA SER A 43 -0.30 19.36 -0.42
C SER A 43 -1.53 19.09 -1.29
N LYS A 44 -1.61 17.95 -1.99
CA LYS A 44 -2.78 17.59 -2.81
C LYS A 44 -3.84 16.94 -1.94
N SER A 45 -5.07 17.43 -2.05
CA SER A 45 -6.25 16.65 -1.68
C SER A 45 -6.57 15.74 -2.86
N ALA A 46 -6.61 14.43 -2.64
CA ALA A 46 -7.03 13.49 -3.67
C ALA A 46 -8.55 13.35 -3.62
N GLU A 47 -9.19 13.30 -4.77
CA GLU A 47 -10.61 13.03 -4.86
C GLU A 47 -10.88 11.52 -4.81
N ILE A 48 -12.15 11.12 -4.72
CA ILE A 48 -12.53 9.71 -4.61
C ILE A 48 -11.96 8.90 -5.79
N ASP A 49 -12.03 9.44 -7.01
CA ASP A 49 -11.52 8.76 -8.20
C ASP A 49 -10.00 8.57 -8.16
N ASP A 50 -9.25 9.52 -7.58
CA ASP A 50 -7.81 9.38 -7.37
C ASP A 50 -7.50 8.26 -6.37
N LEU A 51 -8.31 8.15 -5.30
CA LEU A 51 -8.14 7.10 -4.28
C LEU A 51 -8.42 5.71 -4.86
N VAL A 52 -9.48 5.57 -5.68
CA VAL A 52 -9.81 4.31 -6.36
C VAL A 52 -8.72 3.96 -7.37
N TRP A 53 -8.29 4.91 -8.20
CA TRP A 53 -7.18 4.71 -9.12
C TRP A 53 -5.90 4.28 -8.39
N PHE A 54 -5.60 4.87 -7.24
CA PHE A 54 -4.44 4.51 -6.44
C PHE A 54 -4.56 3.10 -5.86
N ALA A 55 -5.75 2.71 -5.38
CA ALA A 55 -6.03 1.35 -4.95
C ALA A 55 -5.81 0.34 -6.09
N ASP A 56 -6.22 0.66 -7.33
CA ASP A 56 -5.98 -0.17 -8.51
C ASP A 56 -4.48 -0.33 -8.83
N LYS A 57 -3.69 0.73 -8.61
CA LYS A 57 -2.23 0.66 -8.76
C LYS A 57 -1.59 -0.26 -7.73
N VAL A 58 -2.01 -0.18 -6.46
CA VAL A 58 -1.54 -1.09 -5.40
C VAL A 58 -1.95 -2.53 -5.71
N TYR A 59 -3.21 -2.75 -6.11
CA TYR A 59 -3.70 -4.06 -6.53
C TYR A 59 -2.86 -4.65 -7.66
N THR A 60 -2.60 -3.87 -8.71
CA THR A 60 -1.82 -4.31 -9.87
C THR A 60 -0.38 -4.62 -9.47
N ALA A 61 0.24 -3.76 -8.64
CA ALA A 61 1.63 -3.92 -8.22
C ALA A 61 1.85 -5.13 -7.30
N LEU A 62 0.84 -5.54 -6.52
CA LEU A 62 0.89 -6.70 -5.62
C LEU A 62 0.27 -7.97 -6.23
N LYS A 63 -0.18 -7.91 -7.49
CA LYS A 63 -0.79 -9.07 -8.16
C LYS A 63 0.23 -10.20 -8.26
N GLY A 64 -0.15 -11.38 -7.78
CA GLY A 64 0.72 -12.57 -7.76
C GLY A 64 1.64 -12.68 -6.54
N TYR A 65 1.68 -11.68 -5.65
CA TYR A 65 2.49 -11.74 -4.43
C TYR A 65 1.85 -12.54 -3.31
N GLY A 66 0.58 -12.96 -3.45
CA GLY A 66 -0.10 -13.78 -2.45
C GLY A 66 -0.37 -13.05 -1.12
N VAL A 67 -0.64 -11.74 -1.18
CA VAL A 67 -0.96 -10.90 -0.01
C VAL A 67 -2.37 -10.33 -0.11
N TYR A 68 -3.00 -10.14 1.05
CA TYR A 68 -4.20 -9.32 1.17
C TYR A 68 -3.83 -7.96 1.74
N PHE A 69 -4.59 -6.93 1.40
CA PHE A 69 -4.34 -5.59 1.90
C PHE A 69 -5.64 -4.82 2.17
N SER A 70 -5.56 -3.86 3.10
CA SER A 70 -6.60 -2.87 3.34
C SER A 70 -6.02 -1.47 3.20
N ILE A 71 -6.76 -0.57 2.56
CA ILE A 71 -6.38 0.83 2.35
C ILE A 71 -7.33 1.73 3.14
N GLU A 72 -6.77 2.67 3.89
CA GLU A 72 -7.53 3.68 4.62
C GLU A 72 -6.91 5.06 4.37
N THR A 73 -7.72 6.07 4.08
CA THR A 73 -7.23 7.43 3.81
C THR A 73 -7.80 8.41 4.83
N ILE A 74 -6.92 9.18 5.47
CA ILE A 74 -7.22 10.13 6.56
C ILE A 74 -6.50 11.46 6.32
#